data_AF-A0A7S3SJ68-F1
#
_entry.id   AF-A0A7S3SJ68-F1
#
_cell.length_a   1.000
_cell.length_b   1.000
_cell.length_c   1.000
_cell.angle_alpha   90.00
_cell.angle_beta   90.00
_cell.angle_gamma   90.00
#
_symmetry.space_group_name_H-M   'P 1'
#
loop_
_entity.id
_entity.type
_entity.pdbx_description
1 polymer ?
#
loop_
_entity_poly.entity_id
_entity_poly.type
_entity_poly.pdbx_seq_one_letter_code
_entity_poly.pdbx_strand_id
1 'polypeptide(L)'
;SSYGNPGGAAGRVPSGRRIVEAMAVRGILLCGLAALGAATAAAGMETCPGETMVEGYGAVSIVPTGWANMSVSDRGHVVPTLSGRAYFADRCTPGHFDHHDYVAFNLLGKTFRYTTDVSGAGCGCNAALYMTSMRQNTRKSECHDYYCDANNVCGESCAEIDIQEANMYAWHSTLHASTDHSGLGAGIGGGDSASNGPRDWTEAEYGPNGKCIDTSNPFDVAVSFPIDPTGMLVSMEVTLSQRGKPCPPSPPGGP
;
A
#
# COMPACT_ATOMS: atom_id res chain seq x y z
N SER A 1 -10.06 67.10 -15.59
CA SER A 1 -11.50 67.21 -15.32
C SER A 1 -11.83 66.22 -14.22
N SER A 2 -12.43 66.73 -13.15
CA SER A 2 -12.67 66.09 -11.85
C SER A 2 -13.96 65.23 -11.84
N TYR A 3 -14.27 64.68 -10.66
CA TYR A 3 -15.42 63.89 -10.18
C TYR A 3 -15.22 62.37 -10.19
N GLY A 4 -15.19 61.63 -9.08
CA GLY A 4 -15.30 61.95 -7.65
C GLY A 4 -15.42 60.63 -6.85
N ASN A 5 -14.69 60.51 -5.74
CA ASN A 5 -14.78 59.43 -4.73
C ASN A 5 -15.88 59.81 -3.70
N PRO A 6 -16.56 58.88 -2.97
CA PRO A 6 -15.99 58.45 -1.66
C PRO A 6 -16.45 57.07 -1.10
N GLY A 7 -15.63 56.53 -0.17
CA GLY A 7 -16.04 55.62 0.92
C GLY A 7 -16.04 54.13 0.57
N GLY A 8 -15.45 53.19 1.31
CA GLY A 8 -15.08 53.16 2.72
C GLY A 8 -15.69 51.90 3.33
N ALA A 9 -14.89 50.87 3.63
CA ALA A 9 -15.15 49.87 4.67
C ALA A 9 -13.99 48.86 4.74
N ALA A 10 -13.21 48.96 5.81
CA ALA A 10 -12.32 47.89 6.25
C ALA A 10 -13.16 46.68 6.68
N GLY A 11 -13.04 45.58 5.94
CA GLY A 11 -13.63 44.29 6.29
C GLY A 11 -12.73 43.55 7.30
N ARG A 12 -13.13 43.60 8.58
CA ARG A 12 -12.60 42.77 9.66
C ARG A 12 -12.63 41.28 9.29
N VAL A 13 -11.50 40.60 9.50
CA VAL A 13 -11.43 39.14 9.66
C VAL A 13 -12.17 38.77 10.95
N PRO A 14 -13.17 37.86 10.93
CA PRO A 14 -13.74 37.33 12.15
C PRO A 14 -12.79 36.28 12.74
N SER A 15 -12.15 36.68 13.84
CA SER A 15 -11.65 35.76 14.85
C SER A 15 -12.82 35.01 15.49
N GLY A 16 -12.71 33.69 15.55
CA GLY A 16 -13.36 32.87 16.57
C GLY A 16 -14.47 31.95 16.06
N ARG A 17 -14.22 30.65 16.20
CA ARG A 17 -14.96 29.77 17.12
C ARG A 17 -14.24 28.43 17.26
N ARG A 18 -13.40 28.33 18.30
CA ARG A 18 -13.19 27.07 19.02
C ARG A 18 -14.35 26.92 19.98
N ILE A 19 -15.14 25.88 19.79
CA ILE A 19 -16.07 25.31 20.77
C ILE A 19 -16.12 23.81 20.38
N VAL A 20 -15.99 22.80 21.24
CA VAL A 20 -16.28 22.69 22.67
C VAL A 20 -15.44 21.54 23.23
N GLU A 21 -15.06 21.69 24.49
CA GLU A 21 -14.58 20.63 25.37
C GLU A 21 -15.49 19.40 25.37
N ALA A 22 -14.92 18.20 25.41
CA ALA A 22 -15.55 17.07 26.07
C ALA A 22 -14.95 16.96 27.47
N MET A 23 -15.58 17.64 28.42
CA MET A 23 -15.35 17.44 29.85
C MET A 23 -15.64 15.98 30.21
N ALA A 24 -14.69 15.34 30.87
CA ALA A 24 -14.89 14.07 31.56
C ALA A 24 -15.88 14.27 32.72
N VAL A 25 -17.13 13.85 32.53
CA VAL A 25 -18.11 13.77 33.61
C VAL A 25 -17.88 12.46 34.36
N ARG A 26 -17.30 12.55 35.55
CA ARG A 26 -17.38 11.49 36.57
C ARG A 26 -18.79 11.50 37.16
N GLY A 27 -19.66 10.63 36.62
CA GLY A 27 -20.95 10.31 37.22
C GLY A 27 -20.86 8.96 37.95
N ILE A 28 -20.88 8.99 39.28
CA ILE A 28 -21.17 7.80 40.09
C ILE A 28 -22.69 7.56 39.99
N LEU A 29 -23.08 6.46 39.36
CA LEU A 29 -24.44 5.95 39.41
C LEU A 29 -24.41 4.54 40.03
N LEU A 30 -24.83 4.43 41.29
CA LEU A 30 -25.25 3.15 41.86
C LEU A 30 -26.69 2.90 41.40
N CYS A 31 -26.89 1.89 40.54
CA CYS A 31 -28.16 1.15 40.49
C CYS A 31 -28.02 -0.14 39.67
N GLY A 32 -28.40 -1.27 40.28
CA GLY A 32 -28.80 -2.49 39.59
C GLY A 32 -27.70 -3.55 39.38
N LEU A 33 -27.74 -4.62 40.19
CA LEU A 33 -27.17 -5.92 39.82
C LEU A 33 -27.97 -6.48 38.63
N ALA A 34 -27.62 -6.04 37.42
CA ALA A 34 -27.82 -6.86 36.24
C ALA A 34 -26.53 -7.67 36.07
N ALA A 35 -26.65 -9.00 36.09
CA ALA A 35 -25.55 -9.87 35.71
C ALA A 35 -25.19 -9.55 34.25
N LEU A 36 -24.21 -8.65 34.07
CA LEU A 36 -23.49 -8.52 32.81
C LEU A 36 -22.77 -9.84 32.61
N GLY A 37 -23.38 -10.73 31.84
CA GLY A 37 -22.62 -11.75 31.13
C GLY A 37 -21.60 -10.98 30.30
N ALA A 38 -20.36 -10.96 30.77
CA ALA A 38 -19.24 -10.55 29.95
C ALA A 38 -19.25 -11.51 28.76
N ALA A 39 -19.75 -11.05 27.61
CA ALA A 39 -19.42 -11.66 26.36
C ALA A 39 -17.91 -11.47 26.22
N THR A 40 -17.16 -12.45 26.69
CA THR A 40 -15.77 -12.62 26.29
C THR A 40 -15.81 -12.71 24.79
N ALA A 41 -15.45 -11.62 24.10
CA ALA A 41 -15.02 -11.73 22.72
C ALA A 41 -13.94 -12.80 22.75
N ALA A 42 -14.24 -13.96 22.17
CA ALA A 42 -13.23 -14.98 21.99
C ALA A 42 -12.13 -14.30 21.18
N ALA A 43 -10.99 -14.03 21.81
CA ALA A 43 -9.80 -13.63 21.08
C ALA A 43 -9.60 -14.73 20.04
N GLY A 44 -9.82 -14.40 18.77
CA GLY A 44 -9.55 -15.32 17.68
C GLY A 44 -8.09 -15.75 17.86
N MET A 45 -7.86 -17.06 17.91
CA MET A 45 -6.50 -17.55 18.04
C MET A 45 -5.71 -17.03 16.84
N GLU A 46 -4.58 -16.39 17.10
CA GLU A 46 -3.68 -15.93 16.04
C GLU A 46 -3.30 -17.14 15.18
N THR A 47 -3.36 -16.99 13.87
CA THR A 47 -3.06 -18.09 12.94
C THR A 47 -2.23 -17.61 11.77
N CYS A 48 -1.47 -18.53 11.21
CA CYS A 48 -0.80 -18.35 9.92
C CYS A 48 -1.82 -18.66 8.82
N PRO A 49 -2.19 -17.68 7.97
CA PRO A 49 -3.22 -17.85 6.94
C PRO A 49 -2.91 -18.92 5.88
N GLY A 50 -1.63 -19.23 5.67
CA GLY A 50 -1.15 -20.18 4.69
C GLY A 50 0.08 -19.69 3.95
N GLU A 51 0.42 -20.41 2.87
CA GLU A 51 1.61 -20.16 2.07
C GLU A 51 1.23 -19.93 0.60
N THR A 52 2.03 -19.13 -0.09
CA THR A 52 1.97 -18.99 -1.55
C THR A 52 3.28 -19.44 -2.17
N MET A 53 3.25 -19.89 -3.42
CA MET A 53 4.45 -20.33 -4.13
C MET A 53 5.07 -19.16 -4.90
N VAL A 54 6.35 -18.90 -4.65
CA VAL A 54 7.15 -17.96 -5.44
C VAL A 54 8.15 -18.76 -6.26
N GLU A 55 7.96 -18.77 -7.58
CA GLU A 55 8.85 -19.49 -8.49
C GLU A 55 10.29 -18.97 -8.37
N GLY A 56 11.25 -19.90 -8.33
CA GLY A 56 12.66 -19.58 -8.10
C GLY A 56 13.05 -19.34 -6.63
N TYR A 57 12.08 -19.29 -5.71
CA TYR A 57 12.32 -19.21 -4.26
C TYR A 57 11.79 -20.44 -3.52
N GLY A 58 10.51 -20.76 -3.69
CA GLY A 58 9.82 -21.82 -2.95
C GLY A 58 8.50 -21.34 -2.34
N ALA A 59 7.98 -22.09 -1.37
CA ALA A 59 6.83 -21.67 -0.58
C ALA A 59 7.23 -20.51 0.35
N VAL A 60 6.38 -19.49 0.44
CA VAL A 60 6.52 -18.38 1.40
C VAL A 60 5.26 -18.29 2.24
N SER A 61 5.44 -18.19 3.56
CA SER A 61 4.35 -17.94 4.49
C SER A 61 3.86 -16.50 4.36
N ILE A 62 2.55 -16.31 4.50
CA ILE A 62 1.92 -15.00 4.62
C ILE A 62 1.76 -14.66 6.10
N VAL A 63 2.37 -13.57 6.57
CA VAL A 63 2.33 -13.18 7.98
C VAL A 63 1.56 -11.87 8.14
N PRO A 64 0.28 -11.90 8.56
CA PRO A 64 -0.55 -10.71 8.68
C PRO A 64 -0.21 -9.86 9.91
N THR A 65 -0.22 -8.54 9.74
CA THR A 65 -0.16 -7.62 10.88
C THR A 65 -1.44 -7.68 11.68
N GLY A 66 -1.31 -7.72 13.02
CA GLY A 66 -2.46 -7.85 13.90
C GLY A 66 -3.26 -9.15 13.73
N TRP A 67 -2.71 -10.13 12.99
CA TRP A 67 -3.28 -11.48 12.82
C TRP A 67 -4.70 -11.49 12.25
N ALA A 68 -5.02 -10.53 11.37
CA ALA A 68 -6.36 -10.34 10.81
C ALA A 68 -6.30 -9.89 9.34
N ASN A 69 -7.49 -9.85 8.71
CA ASN A 69 -7.74 -9.23 7.39
C ASN A 69 -6.88 -9.76 6.23
N MET A 70 -6.38 -10.99 6.36
CA MET A 70 -5.61 -11.67 5.33
C MET A 70 -5.99 -13.15 5.31
N SER A 71 -6.13 -13.70 4.11
CA SER A 71 -6.36 -15.12 3.92
C SER A 71 -5.54 -15.63 2.73
N VAL A 72 -5.21 -16.92 2.75
CA VAL A 72 -4.63 -17.61 1.60
C VAL A 72 -5.61 -18.69 1.17
N SER A 73 -6.02 -18.67 -0.09
CA SER A 73 -6.93 -19.69 -0.63
C SER A 73 -6.23 -21.05 -0.78
N ASP A 74 -6.99 -22.12 -0.94
CA ASP A 74 -6.47 -23.47 -1.21
C ASP A 74 -5.57 -23.55 -2.47
N ARG A 75 -5.68 -22.57 -3.37
CA ARG A 75 -4.86 -22.43 -4.59
C ARG A 75 -3.62 -21.55 -4.39
N GLY A 76 -3.34 -21.13 -3.16
CA GLY A 76 -2.20 -20.28 -2.83
C GLY A 76 -2.38 -18.80 -3.20
N HIS A 77 -3.60 -18.37 -3.57
CA HIS A 77 -3.86 -16.93 -3.81
C HIS A 77 -3.89 -16.19 -2.48
N VAL A 78 -3.16 -15.08 -2.39
CA VAL A 78 -3.19 -14.16 -1.26
C VAL A 78 -4.38 -13.22 -1.42
N VAL A 79 -5.28 -13.20 -0.44
CA VAL A 79 -6.55 -12.46 -0.49
C VAL A 79 -6.60 -11.49 0.70
N PRO A 80 -6.15 -10.23 0.51
CA PRO A 80 -6.34 -9.18 1.49
C PRO A 80 -7.81 -8.75 1.56
N THR A 81 -8.27 -8.42 2.76
CA THR A 81 -9.49 -7.62 2.94
C THR A 81 -9.13 -6.19 3.33
N LEU A 82 -10.12 -5.31 3.44
CA LEU A 82 -9.88 -3.91 3.81
C LEU A 82 -9.04 -3.80 5.10
N SER A 83 -8.07 -2.90 5.09
CA SER A 83 -7.09 -2.70 6.17
C SER A 83 -6.18 -3.90 6.46
N GLY A 84 -6.10 -4.87 5.55
CA GLY A 84 -5.16 -5.98 5.63
C GLY A 84 -3.76 -5.59 5.17
N ARG A 85 -2.74 -6.00 5.95
CA ARG A 85 -1.32 -5.95 5.58
C ARG A 85 -0.69 -7.26 6.00
N ALA A 86 0.17 -7.82 5.16
CA ALA A 86 0.92 -9.03 5.47
C ALA A 86 2.29 -9.04 4.78
N TYR A 87 3.16 -9.91 5.27
CA TYR A 87 4.54 -10.03 4.83
C TYR A 87 4.83 -11.42 4.30
N PHE A 88 5.72 -11.51 3.30
CA PHE A 88 6.28 -12.80 2.91
C PHE A 88 7.39 -13.18 3.91
N ALA A 89 7.30 -14.40 4.45
CA ALA A 89 8.25 -14.92 5.41
C ALA A 89 8.64 -16.38 5.10
N ASP A 90 9.87 -16.75 5.44
CA ASP A 90 10.35 -18.14 5.45
C ASP A 90 9.67 -18.96 6.56
N ARG A 91 9.15 -18.28 7.59
CA ARG A 91 8.47 -18.89 8.73
C ARG A 91 7.35 -17.99 9.22
N CYS A 92 6.24 -18.60 9.57
CA CYS A 92 5.18 -17.95 10.32
C CYS A 92 5.01 -18.62 11.69
N THR A 93 5.13 -17.83 12.75
CA THR A 93 4.86 -18.25 14.13
C THR A 93 3.71 -17.39 14.66
N PRO A 94 2.52 -17.97 14.93
CA PRO A 94 1.38 -17.20 15.41
C PRO A 94 1.72 -16.34 16.63
N GLY A 95 1.32 -15.07 16.60
CA GLY A 95 1.57 -14.10 17.67
C GLY A 95 2.97 -13.52 17.75
N HIS A 96 3.88 -13.98 16.88
CA HIS A 96 5.28 -13.59 16.93
C HIS A 96 5.75 -12.99 15.60
N PHE A 97 6.50 -11.89 15.70
CA PHE A 97 7.23 -11.29 14.59
C PHE A 97 8.72 -11.38 14.90
N ASP A 98 9.48 -11.91 13.95
CA ASP A 98 10.94 -11.92 13.95
C ASP A 98 11.42 -11.36 12.61
N HIS A 99 12.34 -10.40 12.62
CA HIS A 99 12.86 -9.85 11.37
C HIS A 99 13.65 -10.90 10.57
N HIS A 100 14.24 -11.90 11.23
CA HIS A 100 14.97 -12.97 10.56
C HIS A 100 14.06 -13.89 9.73
N ASP A 101 12.77 -13.95 10.07
CA ASP A 101 11.78 -14.78 9.39
C ASP A 101 11.34 -14.18 8.05
N TYR A 102 11.43 -12.85 7.85
CA TYR A 102 10.98 -12.23 6.60
C TYR A 102 11.85 -12.61 5.40
N VAL A 103 11.20 -12.79 4.26
CA VAL A 103 11.90 -13.02 3.00
C VAL A 103 12.62 -11.75 2.57
N ALA A 104 13.90 -11.90 2.20
CA ALA A 104 14.67 -10.83 1.55
C ALA A 104 15.02 -11.24 0.13
N PHE A 105 14.13 -10.94 -0.82
CA PHE A 105 14.41 -11.19 -2.22
C PHE A 105 15.55 -10.30 -2.70
N ASN A 106 16.56 -10.90 -3.33
CA ASN A 106 17.48 -10.17 -4.18
C ASN A 106 17.00 -10.25 -5.63
N LEU A 107 16.35 -9.18 -6.09
CA LEU A 107 15.77 -9.09 -7.43
C LEU A 107 16.69 -8.41 -8.46
N LEU A 108 17.90 -7.98 -8.07
CA LEU A 108 18.86 -7.39 -9.00
C LEU A 108 19.18 -8.35 -10.16
N GLY A 109 19.02 -7.85 -11.38
CA GLY A 109 19.18 -8.60 -12.63
C GLY A 109 18.08 -9.64 -12.87
N LYS A 110 16.94 -9.55 -12.17
CA LYS A 110 15.82 -10.49 -12.28
C LYS A 110 14.53 -9.77 -12.63
N THR A 111 13.52 -10.58 -12.97
CA THR A 111 12.14 -10.14 -13.12
C THR A 111 11.24 -10.91 -12.15
N PHE A 112 10.47 -10.20 -11.35
CA PHE A 112 9.41 -10.77 -10.53
C PHE A 112 8.06 -10.65 -11.27
N ARG A 113 7.27 -11.72 -11.27
CA ARG A 113 6.01 -11.80 -12.01
C ARG A 113 4.89 -12.31 -11.13
N TYR A 114 3.71 -11.76 -11.31
CA TYR A 114 2.50 -12.18 -10.62
C TYR A 114 1.26 -11.75 -11.42
N THR A 115 0.14 -12.42 -11.15
CA THR A 115 -1.18 -12.00 -11.63
C THR A 115 -1.91 -11.31 -10.49
N THR A 116 -2.57 -10.19 -10.78
CA THR A 116 -3.36 -9.45 -9.80
C THR A 116 -4.79 -9.29 -10.26
N ASP A 117 -5.71 -9.23 -9.29
CA ASP A 117 -7.13 -8.93 -9.51
C ASP A 117 -7.53 -7.79 -8.58
N VAL A 118 -7.70 -6.60 -9.15
CA VAL A 118 -8.11 -5.39 -8.43
C VAL A 118 -9.56 -5.03 -8.72
N SER A 119 -10.36 -5.93 -9.31
CA SER A 119 -11.77 -5.66 -9.69
C SER A 119 -12.69 -5.34 -8.50
N GLY A 120 -12.28 -5.67 -7.28
CA GLY A 120 -12.96 -5.29 -6.04
C GLY A 120 -12.46 -3.98 -5.40
N ALA A 121 -11.38 -3.39 -5.91
CA ALA A 121 -10.77 -2.18 -5.36
C ALA A 121 -11.28 -0.94 -6.10
N GLY A 122 -12.37 -0.35 -5.59
CA GLY A 122 -12.91 0.91 -6.12
C GLY A 122 -12.10 2.15 -5.73
N CYS A 123 -12.65 3.33 -5.98
CA CYS A 123 -12.04 4.60 -5.59
C CYS A 123 -11.74 4.66 -4.08
N GLY A 124 -10.57 5.19 -3.72
CA GLY A 124 -10.12 5.31 -2.33
C GLY A 124 -9.50 4.04 -1.75
N CYS A 125 -9.61 2.89 -2.43
CA CYS A 125 -8.85 1.70 -2.10
C CYS A 125 -7.44 1.77 -2.70
N ASN A 126 -6.46 1.21 -2.00
CA ASN A 126 -5.11 0.94 -2.52
C ASN A 126 -4.78 -0.54 -2.24
N ALA A 127 -4.73 -1.35 -3.29
CA ALA A 127 -4.28 -2.74 -3.23
C ALA A 127 -2.79 -2.76 -3.59
N ALA A 128 -1.94 -2.84 -2.57
CA ALA A 128 -0.51 -2.63 -2.70
C ALA A 128 0.30 -3.95 -2.65
N LEU A 129 1.37 -3.99 -3.45
CA LEU A 129 2.46 -4.95 -3.33
C LEU A 129 3.77 -4.20 -3.48
N TYR A 130 4.61 -4.26 -2.46
CA TYR A 130 5.81 -3.45 -2.37
C TYR A 130 6.90 -4.19 -1.58
N MET A 131 8.13 -3.68 -1.66
CA MET A 131 9.28 -4.22 -0.95
C MET A 131 9.83 -3.19 0.02
N THR A 132 10.11 -3.62 1.24
CA THR A 132 10.79 -2.82 2.26
C THR A 132 11.89 -3.64 2.92
N SER A 133 12.83 -2.97 3.59
CA SER A 133 14.03 -3.62 4.17
C SER A 133 13.76 -4.27 5.54
N MET A 134 12.60 -4.92 5.72
CA MET A 134 12.18 -5.46 7.02
C MET A 134 13.13 -6.50 7.59
N ARG A 135 13.70 -7.40 6.76
CA ARG A 135 14.65 -8.41 7.24
C ARG A 135 15.92 -7.78 7.82
N GLN A 136 16.33 -6.64 7.28
CA GLN A 136 17.49 -5.88 7.72
C GLN A 136 17.16 -4.92 8.87
N ASN A 137 15.88 -4.66 9.14
CA ASN A 137 15.46 -3.80 10.23
C ASN A 137 15.48 -4.56 11.56
N THR A 138 16.47 -4.27 12.40
CA THR A 138 16.59 -4.87 13.75
C THR A 138 15.79 -4.11 14.81
N ARG A 139 15.12 -3.01 14.45
CA ARG A 139 14.34 -2.18 15.37
C ARG A 139 12.86 -2.53 15.24
N LYS A 140 12.26 -2.90 16.37
CA LYS A 140 10.82 -3.12 16.46
C LYS A 140 10.11 -1.77 16.34
N SER A 141 9.20 -1.66 15.38
CA SER A 141 8.43 -0.47 15.06
C SER A 141 7.34 -0.19 16.11
N GLU A 142 6.71 0.97 16.03
CA GLU A 142 5.54 1.33 16.83
C GLU A 142 4.31 0.45 16.52
N CYS A 143 4.32 -0.27 15.39
CA CYS A 143 3.30 -1.25 15.02
C CYS A 143 3.56 -2.64 15.62
N HIS A 144 4.55 -2.77 16.50
CA HIS A 144 4.89 -4.00 17.21
C HIS A 144 5.35 -5.17 16.31
N ASP A 145 5.83 -4.84 15.12
CA ASP A 145 6.52 -5.70 14.15
C ASP A 145 7.87 -5.06 13.77
N TYR A 146 8.56 -5.53 12.72
CA TYR A 146 9.78 -4.87 12.20
C TYR A 146 9.53 -4.10 10.90
N TYR A 147 8.28 -3.69 10.69
CA TYR A 147 7.92 -2.87 9.54
C TYR A 147 8.67 -1.54 9.54
N CYS A 148 9.04 -1.11 8.35
CA CYS A 148 9.58 0.21 8.05
C CYS A 148 9.20 0.53 6.61
N ASP A 149 9.14 1.81 6.28
CA ASP A 149 8.94 2.30 4.91
C ASP A 149 9.56 3.70 4.74
N ALA A 150 9.55 4.26 3.53
CA ALA A 150 10.15 5.58 3.31
C ALA A 150 9.32 6.71 3.95
N ASN A 151 8.05 6.44 4.23
CA ASN A 151 7.13 7.36 4.87
C ASN A 151 7.22 7.38 6.40
N ASN A 152 8.08 6.54 6.99
CA ASN A 152 8.26 6.41 8.43
C ASN A 152 6.95 6.01 9.13
N VAL A 153 6.10 5.24 8.45
CA VAL A 153 4.89 4.68 9.07
C VAL A 153 5.35 3.70 10.14
N CYS A 154 4.74 3.79 11.33
CA CYS A 154 5.18 3.04 12.52
C CYS A 154 6.56 3.46 13.07
N GLY A 155 7.10 4.63 12.68
CA GLY A 155 8.26 5.23 13.35
C GLY A 155 9.63 4.66 12.98
N GLU A 156 9.72 3.81 11.95
CA GLU A 156 10.99 3.37 11.38
C GLU A 156 11.05 3.63 9.86
N SER A 157 12.15 4.22 9.41
CA SER A 157 12.40 4.57 8.01
C SER A 157 13.32 3.55 7.32
N CYS A 158 12.97 3.14 6.11
CA CYS A 158 13.86 2.33 5.26
C CYS A 158 13.55 2.53 3.77
N ALA A 159 14.47 2.07 2.90
CA ALA A 159 14.24 2.11 1.45
C ALA A 159 13.03 1.25 1.08
N GLU A 160 12.25 1.73 0.13
CA GLU A 160 10.97 1.19 -0.27
C GLU A 160 10.86 1.17 -1.80
N ILE A 161 10.29 0.09 -2.32
CA ILE A 161 10.02 -0.11 -3.74
C ILE A 161 8.55 -0.50 -3.87
N ASP A 162 7.74 0.45 -4.28
CA ASP A 162 6.32 0.24 -4.56
C ASP A 162 6.18 -0.36 -5.95
N ILE A 163 6.03 -1.68 -6.02
CA ILE A 163 5.81 -2.39 -7.30
C ILE A 163 4.41 -2.08 -7.81
N GLN A 164 3.43 -2.10 -6.92
CA GLN A 164 2.04 -1.81 -7.22
C GLN A 164 1.42 -1.04 -6.07
N GLU A 165 0.86 0.12 -6.39
CA GLU A 165 -0.18 0.81 -5.64
C GLU A 165 -1.35 1.06 -6.58
N ALA A 166 -2.39 0.23 -6.48
CA ALA A 166 -3.39 0.19 -7.53
C ALA A 166 -4.81 0.00 -7.03
N ASN A 167 -5.74 0.46 -7.85
CA ASN A 167 -7.14 0.11 -7.79
C ASN A 167 -7.68 -0.01 -9.22
N MET A 168 -9.00 -0.10 -9.39
CA MET A 168 -9.58 -0.23 -10.73
C MET A 168 -9.28 0.95 -11.66
N TYR A 169 -8.90 2.12 -11.15
CA TYR A 169 -8.80 3.39 -11.89
C TYR A 169 -7.40 4.00 -11.89
N ALA A 170 -6.51 3.52 -11.04
CA ALA A 170 -5.16 4.02 -10.90
C ALA A 170 -4.16 2.88 -10.73
N TRP A 171 -2.94 3.11 -11.20
CA TRP A 171 -1.78 2.28 -10.97
C TRP A 171 -0.58 3.18 -10.75
N HIS A 172 0.15 2.95 -9.68
CA HIS A 172 1.40 3.63 -9.39
C HIS A 172 2.49 2.62 -9.05
N SER A 173 3.70 2.89 -9.52
CA SER A 173 4.92 2.21 -9.08
C SER A 173 5.95 3.28 -8.74
N THR A 174 6.60 3.15 -7.59
CA THR A 174 7.45 4.21 -7.01
C THR A 174 8.74 3.66 -6.43
N LEU A 175 9.86 4.33 -6.69
CA LEU A 175 11.12 4.08 -6.00
C LEU A 175 11.33 5.15 -4.92
N HIS A 176 11.56 4.70 -3.70
CA HIS A 176 11.85 5.57 -2.57
C HIS A 176 13.22 5.29 -1.97
N ALA A 177 14.03 6.33 -1.84
CA ALA A 177 15.13 6.31 -0.88
C ALA A 177 14.55 6.33 0.55
N SER A 178 15.35 5.94 1.55
CA SER A 178 14.85 5.63 2.90
C SER A 178 14.12 6.75 3.63
N THR A 179 14.28 8.00 3.21
CA THR A 179 13.62 9.18 3.79
C THR A 179 13.02 10.06 2.71
N ASP A 180 12.85 9.53 1.49
CA ASP A 180 12.24 10.23 0.38
C ASP A 180 10.76 9.90 0.35
N HIS A 181 9.95 10.77 0.95
CA HIS A 181 8.51 10.62 1.04
C HIS A 181 7.80 10.64 -0.32
N SER A 182 8.36 11.35 -1.30
CA SER A 182 7.71 11.51 -2.61
C SER A 182 8.13 10.43 -3.59
N GLY A 183 9.41 10.03 -3.55
CA GLY A 183 9.96 9.04 -4.45
C GLY A 183 9.95 9.46 -5.92
N LEU A 184 10.32 8.52 -6.78
CA LEU A 184 10.24 8.64 -8.23
C LEU A 184 9.28 7.58 -8.75
N GLY A 185 8.13 8.01 -9.29
CA GLY A 185 7.07 7.10 -9.72
C GLY A 185 6.54 7.34 -11.13
N ALA A 186 5.86 6.32 -11.63
CA ALA A 186 5.24 6.25 -12.95
C ALA A 186 3.87 5.54 -12.88
N GLY A 187 3.04 5.74 -13.90
CA GLY A 187 1.74 5.08 -14.04
C GLY A 187 0.60 6.04 -14.42
N ILE A 188 -0.56 5.85 -13.77
CA ILE A 188 -1.79 6.60 -14.02
C ILE A 188 -2.53 6.90 -12.71
N GLY A 189 -3.05 8.11 -12.62
CA GLY A 189 -3.84 8.58 -11.48
C GLY A 189 -2.99 9.29 -10.43
N GLY A 190 -3.53 9.41 -9.22
CA GLY A 190 -2.89 10.18 -8.14
C GLY A 190 -2.85 11.69 -8.41
N GLY A 191 -1.93 12.36 -7.72
CA GLY A 191 -1.79 13.81 -7.73
C GLY A 191 -2.38 14.49 -6.50
N ASP A 192 -2.02 15.75 -6.31
CA ASP A 192 -2.50 16.63 -5.26
C ASP A 192 -3.08 17.93 -5.86
N SER A 193 -3.33 18.95 -5.04
CA SER A 193 -3.84 20.23 -5.54
C SER A 193 -2.86 20.97 -6.46
N ALA A 194 -1.59 20.55 -6.52
CA ALA A 194 -0.53 21.18 -7.29
C ALA A 194 -0.08 20.35 -8.52
N SER A 195 -0.38 19.05 -8.56
CA SER A 195 0.04 18.15 -9.63
C SER A 195 -1.01 17.09 -9.93
N ASN A 196 -1.08 16.65 -11.18
CA ASN A 196 -1.97 15.56 -11.56
C ASN A 196 -1.36 14.18 -11.26
N GLY A 197 -0.10 14.04 -10.83
CA GLY A 197 0.58 12.74 -10.75
C GLY A 197 0.92 12.15 -12.14
N PRO A 198 1.43 10.90 -12.22
CA PRO A 198 1.86 10.29 -13.47
C PRO A 198 0.73 10.06 -14.48
N ARG A 199 1.03 10.20 -15.76
CA ARG A 199 0.07 10.08 -16.88
C ARG A 199 0.68 9.31 -18.05
N ASP A 200 1.45 8.28 -17.73
CA ASP A 200 2.10 7.40 -18.70
C ASP A 200 1.07 6.54 -19.46
N TRP A 201 -0.11 6.37 -18.86
CA TRP A 201 -1.28 5.73 -19.44
C TRP A 201 -2.48 6.66 -19.37
N THR A 202 -3.42 6.45 -20.28
CA THR A 202 -4.73 7.11 -20.26
C THR A 202 -5.79 6.24 -19.59
N GLU A 203 -6.88 6.85 -19.13
CA GLU A 203 -8.05 6.13 -18.57
C GLU A 203 -8.71 5.19 -19.60
N ALA A 204 -8.49 5.44 -20.89
CA ALA A 204 -8.94 4.55 -21.96
C ALA A 204 -8.05 3.29 -22.10
N GLU A 205 -6.82 3.32 -21.59
CA GLU A 205 -5.87 2.22 -21.66
C GLU A 205 -5.90 1.35 -20.40
N TYR A 206 -5.91 1.97 -19.22
CA TYR A 206 -6.02 1.29 -17.92
C TYR A 206 -7.31 1.74 -17.22
N GLY A 207 -8.18 0.78 -16.92
CA GLY A 207 -9.43 1.05 -16.22
C GLY A 207 -10.48 -0.03 -16.47
N PRO A 208 -11.70 0.11 -15.91
CA PRO A 208 -12.77 -0.81 -16.23
C PRO A 208 -13.13 -0.69 -17.72
N ASN A 209 -13.12 -1.82 -18.44
CA ASN A 209 -13.23 -1.89 -19.89
C ASN A 209 -12.04 -1.26 -20.66
N GLY A 210 -10.90 -1.07 -20.00
CA GLY A 210 -9.70 -0.50 -20.60
C GLY A 210 -9.26 -1.26 -21.86
N LYS A 211 -8.75 -0.50 -22.83
CA LYS A 211 -8.24 -1.03 -24.10
C LYS A 211 -7.02 -1.93 -23.89
N CYS A 212 -6.16 -1.59 -22.95
CA CYS A 212 -4.92 -2.32 -22.66
C CYS A 212 -5.08 -3.23 -21.46
N ILE A 213 -5.57 -2.69 -20.35
CA ILE A 213 -5.83 -3.40 -19.10
C ILE A 213 -7.26 -3.08 -18.68
N ASP A 214 -8.13 -4.07 -18.81
CA ASP A 214 -9.47 -4.03 -18.25
C ASP A 214 -9.44 -4.54 -16.81
N THR A 215 -9.50 -3.60 -15.85
CA THR A 215 -9.40 -3.88 -14.42
C THR A 215 -10.63 -4.57 -13.83
N SER A 216 -11.67 -4.83 -14.64
CA SER A 216 -12.78 -5.69 -14.27
C SER A 216 -12.40 -7.18 -14.27
N ASN A 217 -11.18 -7.51 -14.71
CA ASN A 217 -10.65 -8.86 -14.81
C ASN A 217 -9.19 -8.89 -14.31
N PRO A 218 -8.68 -10.07 -13.91
CA PRO A 218 -7.27 -10.23 -13.60
C PRO A 218 -6.35 -9.85 -14.76
N PHE A 219 -5.14 -9.41 -14.44
CA PHE A 219 -4.07 -9.12 -15.40
C PHE A 219 -2.69 -9.45 -14.84
N ASP A 220 -1.71 -9.58 -15.73
CA ASP A 220 -0.36 -10.00 -15.40
C ASP A 220 0.57 -8.79 -15.25
N VAL A 221 1.42 -8.85 -14.24
CA VAL A 221 2.42 -7.84 -13.90
C VAL A 221 3.80 -8.49 -13.98
N ALA A 222 4.74 -7.80 -14.63
CA ALA A 222 6.15 -8.14 -14.60
C ALA A 222 6.94 -6.90 -14.18
N VAL A 223 7.75 -7.03 -13.14
CA VAL A 223 8.69 -5.99 -12.69
C VAL A 223 10.12 -6.48 -12.81
N SER A 224 10.94 -5.76 -13.56
CA SER A 224 12.35 -6.09 -13.80
C SER A 224 13.28 -5.08 -13.14
N PHE A 225 14.44 -5.54 -12.69
CA PHE A 225 15.47 -4.72 -12.05
C PHE A 225 16.81 -4.88 -12.80
N PRO A 226 16.96 -4.28 -13.99
CA PRO A 226 18.20 -4.38 -14.76
C PRO A 226 19.41 -3.85 -13.98
N ILE A 227 20.56 -4.49 -14.21
CA ILE A 227 21.84 -4.09 -13.62
C ILE A 227 22.84 -3.72 -14.69
N ASP A 228 23.72 -2.78 -14.37
CA ASP A 228 24.87 -2.44 -15.20
C ASP A 228 25.98 -3.51 -15.09
N PRO A 229 27.07 -3.43 -15.87
CA PRO A 229 28.17 -4.38 -15.79
C PRO A 229 28.90 -4.44 -14.43
N THR A 230 28.67 -3.46 -13.54
CA THR A 230 29.22 -3.43 -12.17
C THR A 230 28.28 -4.06 -11.14
N GLY A 231 27.06 -4.43 -11.56
CA GLY A 231 26.04 -5.01 -10.70
C GLY A 231 25.12 -4.00 -10.02
N MET A 232 25.17 -2.73 -10.42
CA MET A 232 24.34 -1.66 -9.86
C MET A 232 22.98 -1.59 -10.57
N LEU A 233 21.90 -1.35 -9.81
CA LEU A 233 20.56 -1.14 -10.35
C LEU A 233 20.54 0.04 -11.33
N VAL A 234 19.98 -0.16 -12.51
CA VAL A 234 19.84 0.88 -13.55
C VAL A 234 18.44 1.48 -13.56
N SER A 235 17.42 0.62 -13.52
CA SER A 235 16.02 1.00 -13.65
C SER A 235 15.12 0.03 -12.88
N MET A 236 13.89 0.45 -12.63
CA MET A 236 12.79 -0.44 -12.31
C MET A 236 11.80 -0.39 -13.46
N GLU A 237 11.56 -1.53 -14.09
CA GLU A 237 10.76 -1.60 -15.31
C GLU A 237 9.50 -2.41 -15.04
N VAL A 238 8.35 -1.72 -15.01
CA VAL A 238 7.05 -2.34 -14.76
C VAL A 238 6.28 -2.48 -16.06
N THR A 239 5.76 -3.68 -16.27
CA THR A 239 5.01 -4.06 -17.44
C THR A 239 3.69 -4.67 -17.01
N LEU A 240 2.59 -4.12 -17.52
CA LEU A 240 1.26 -4.69 -17.36
C LEU A 240 0.84 -5.35 -18.68
N SER A 241 0.20 -6.51 -18.60
CA SER A 241 -0.32 -7.19 -19.77
C SER A 241 -1.61 -7.94 -19.45
N GLN A 242 -2.51 -8.04 -20.41
CA GLN A 242 -3.75 -8.78 -20.24
C GLN A 242 -4.05 -9.59 -21.50
N ARG A 243 -4.31 -10.89 -21.31
CA ARG A 243 -4.54 -11.81 -22.41
C ARG A 243 -5.69 -11.33 -23.30
N GLY A 244 -5.45 -11.27 -24.61
CA GLY A 244 -6.44 -10.87 -25.60
C GLY A 244 -6.58 -9.36 -25.78
N LYS A 245 -5.81 -8.53 -25.06
CA LYS A 245 -5.74 -7.09 -25.28
C LYS A 245 -4.55 -6.75 -26.21
N PRO A 246 -4.68 -5.73 -27.08
CA PRO A 246 -3.73 -5.46 -28.16
C PRO A 246 -2.48 -4.69 -27.73
N CYS A 247 -2.43 -4.20 -26.49
CA CYS A 247 -1.34 -3.34 -26.05
C CYS A 247 -0.13 -4.20 -25.70
N PRO A 248 1.07 -3.86 -26.22
CA PRO A 248 2.27 -4.57 -25.87
C PRO A 248 2.52 -4.44 -24.36
N PRO A 249 3.25 -5.39 -23.74
CA PRO A 249 3.90 -5.12 -22.48
C PRO A 249 4.65 -3.78 -22.61
N SER A 250 4.25 -2.76 -21.85
CA SER A 250 4.74 -1.40 -22.05
C SER A 250 6.27 -1.38 -22.10
N PRO A 251 6.89 -0.75 -23.10
CA PRO A 251 8.33 -0.49 -23.03
C PRO A 251 8.59 0.42 -21.82
N PRO A 252 9.79 0.35 -21.21
CA PRO A 252 10.11 1.17 -20.05
C PRO A 252 10.04 2.64 -20.45
N GLY A 253 8.93 3.29 -20.09
CA GLY A 253 8.85 4.72 -19.93
C GLY A 253 9.46 5.04 -18.59
N GLY A 254 10.78 5.17 -18.56
CA GLY A 254 11.52 5.77 -17.45
C GLY A 254 12.57 6.72 -18.04
N PRO A 255 12.85 7.86 -17.39
CA PRO A 255 14.00 8.70 -17.74
C PRO A 255 15.33 7.96 -17.61
#